data_AF-A0A8S3CAD4-F1
#
_entry.id   AF-A0A8S3CAD4-F1
#
_cell.length_a   1.000
_cell.length_b   1.000
_cell.length_c   1.000
_cell.angle_alpha   90.00
_cell.angle_beta   90.00
_cell.angle_gamma   90.00
#
_symmetry.space_group_name_H-M   'P 1'
#
loop_
_entity.id
_entity.type
_entity.pdbx_description
1 polymer ?
#
loop_
_entity_poly.entity_id
_entity_poly.type
_entity_poly.pdbx_seq_one_letter_code
_entity_poly.pdbx_strand_id
1 'polypeptide(L)'
;MCDDCAKVKAELWCKKCETAYCSSCCKLAHVRSAFKSHVTVPIDSKPVVFIECSVHSDEKLKFWCDTCMILVCRDCIVVRHQGHACTEIYNAATEKAKEQQDWLSKTKSALNQLMQMTITNDNSTIEKITTVFECIRAIITNHENELKQKIHAIDERNKNLAENYQEQLKNKQEELSKWNRDFERNLSLKNHTKLLHSHVKLIEDLKTAAQELTELKSPAKTEYHIKEIDQFQEAITDILQRMCICEWDPGNSKFIISDVLQKKNRLTF
;
A
#
# COMPACT_ATOMS: atom_id res chain seq x y z
N MET A 1 -28.11 34.20 -14.94
CA MET A 1 -27.77 34.32 -13.49
C MET A 1 -27.73 35.80 -13.15
N CYS A 2 -27.73 36.18 -11.87
CA CYS A 2 -27.43 37.55 -11.44
C CYS A 2 -25.99 37.89 -11.81
N ASP A 3 -25.77 39.00 -12.50
CA ASP A 3 -24.45 39.39 -13.01
C ASP A 3 -23.52 39.87 -11.89
N ASP A 4 -24.08 40.30 -10.75
CA ASP A 4 -23.31 40.83 -9.62
C ASP A 4 -22.81 39.71 -8.68
N CYS A 5 -23.72 38.82 -8.25
CA CYS A 5 -23.35 37.77 -7.29
C CYS A 5 -23.11 36.39 -7.90
N ALA A 6 -23.50 36.16 -9.16
CA ALA A 6 -23.41 34.89 -9.90
C ALA A 6 -24.06 33.65 -9.23
N LYS A 7 -24.73 33.80 -8.08
CA LYS A 7 -25.22 32.69 -7.25
C LYS A 7 -26.68 32.28 -7.52
N VAL A 8 -27.52 33.24 -7.88
CA VAL A 8 -28.97 33.04 -8.07
C VAL A 8 -29.42 33.57 -9.42
N LYS A 9 -30.63 33.18 -9.86
CA LYS A 9 -31.22 33.70 -11.11
C LYS A 9 -31.44 35.22 -11.00
N ALA A 10 -31.29 35.93 -12.11
CA ALA A 10 -31.65 37.33 -12.20
C ALA A 10 -33.16 37.46 -12.37
N GLU A 11 -33.73 38.49 -11.77
CA GLU A 11 -35.18 38.77 -11.78
C GLU A 11 -35.47 40.16 -12.38
N LEU A 12 -34.50 41.08 -12.31
CA LEU A 12 -34.64 42.48 -12.71
C LEU A 12 -33.53 42.88 -13.67
N TRP A 13 -33.88 43.66 -14.68
CA TRP A 13 -32.94 44.30 -15.61
C TRP A 13 -32.96 45.80 -15.41
N CYS A 14 -31.80 46.40 -15.13
CA CYS A 14 -31.66 47.85 -15.09
C CYS A 14 -31.32 48.36 -16.50
N LYS A 15 -32.19 49.19 -17.09
CA LYS A 15 -31.99 49.71 -18.45
C LYS A 15 -30.74 50.58 -18.60
N LYS A 16 -30.37 51.31 -17.54
CA LYS A 16 -29.24 52.26 -17.57
C LYS A 16 -27.92 51.64 -17.15
N CYS A 17 -27.94 50.61 -16.30
CA CYS A 17 -26.73 49.84 -15.98
C CYS A 17 -26.45 48.74 -17.01
N GLU A 18 -27.43 48.40 -17.85
CA GLU A 18 -27.37 47.23 -18.75
C GLU A 18 -26.92 45.95 -18.01
N THR A 19 -27.46 45.75 -16.81
CA THR A 19 -27.05 44.66 -15.91
C THR A 19 -28.28 43.94 -15.36
N ALA A 20 -28.21 42.60 -15.30
CA ALA A 20 -29.23 41.74 -14.74
C ALA A 20 -28.94 41.44 -13.26
N TYR A 21 -29.89 41.76 -12.39
CA TYR A 21 -29.76 41.60 -10.94
C TYR A 21 -30.79 40.62 -10.38
N CYS A 22 -30.46 39.93 -9.30
CA CYS A 22 -31.48 39.41 -8.39
C CYS A 22 -32.07 40.54 -7.54
N SER A 23 -33.24 40.34 -6.95
CA SER A 23 -33.90 41.36 -6.13
C SER A 23 -33.00 42.00 -5.07
N SER A 24 -32.16 41.22 -4.39
CA SER A 24 -31.26 41.73 -3.35
C SER A 24 -30.12 42.58 -3.91
N CYS A 25 -29.40 42.08 -4.91
CA CYS A 25 -28.32 42.83 -5.57
C CYS A 25 -28.86 44.11 -6.23
N CYS A 26 -30.06 44.07 -6.80
CA CYS A 26 -30.69 45.23 -7.39
C CYS A 26 -30.94 46.34 -6.36
N LYS A 27 -31.46 45.99 -5.18
CA LYS A 27 -31.69 46.95 -4.09
C LYS A 27 -30.39 47.58 -3.60
N LEU A 28 -29.35 46.76 -3.43
CA LEU A 28 -28.04 47.23 -2.97
C LEU A 28 -27.36 48.15 -3.99
N ALA A 29 -27.39 47.78 -5.27
CA ALA A 29 -26.81 48.57 -6.36
C ALA A 29 -27.50 49.93 -6.52
N HIS A 30 -28.82 50.01 -6.26
CA HIS A 30 -29.62 51.22 -6.49
C HIS A 30 -30.00 51.98 -5.21
N VAL A 31 -29.37 51.66 -4.06
CA VAL A 31 -29.63 52.33 -2.77
C VAL A 31 -29.05 53.76 -2.72
N ARG A 32 -27.96 54.01 -3.45
CA ARG A 32 -27.29 55.33 -3.50
C ARG A 32 -28.05 56.29 -4.41
N SER A 33 -28.12 57.57 -4.05
CA SER A 33 -28.94 58.56 -4.77
C SER A 33 -28.61 58.66 -6.27
N ALA A 34 -27.33 58.48 -6.63
CA ALA A 34 -26.84 58.51 -8.00
C ALA A 34 -27.50 57.46 -8.94
N PHE A 35 -27.97 56.35 -8.38
CA PHE A 35 -28.55 55.23 -9.13
C PHE A 35 -30.06 55.07 -8.89
N LYS A 36 -30.66 55.84 -7.97
CA LYS A 36 -32.08 55.74 -7.62
C LYS A 36 -33.02 56.12 -8.76
N SER A 37 -32.54 56.90 -9.74
CA SER A 37 -33.29 57.29 -10.94
C SER A 37 -33.27 56.24 -12.06
N HIS A 38 -32.54 55.13 -11.87
CA HIS A 38 -32.47 54.09 -12.87
C HIS A 38 -33.78 53.28 -12.91
N VAL A 39 -34.30 53.06 -14.11
CA VAL A 39 -35.51 52.26 -14.31
C VAL A 39 -35.13 50.78 -14.41
N THR A 40 -35.65 50.00 -13.48
CA THR A 40 -35.58 48.54 -13.49
C THR A 40 -36.88 47.96 -14.02
N VAL A 41 -36.77 46.93 -14.86
CA VAL A 41 -37.90 46.17 -15.40
C VAL A 41 -37.73 44.70 -15.07
N PRO A 42 -38.81 43.89 -15.08
CA PRO A 42 -38.67 42.44 -15.02
C PRO A 42 -37.69 41.94 -16.09
N ILE A 43 -36.88 40.92 -15.76
CA ILE A 43 -35.86 40.38 -16.67
C ILE A 43 -36.44 39.94 -18.02
N ASP A 44 -37.67 39.43 -18.04
CA ASP A 44 -38.40 39.01 -19.23
C ASP A 44 -38.80 40.18 -20.15
N SER A 45 -38.80 41.41 -19.62
CA SER A 45 -39.05 42.65 -20.36
C SER A 45 -37.76 43.33 -20.84
N LYS A 46 -36.61 42.64 -20.77
CA LYS A 46 -35.34 43.15 -21.29
C LYS A 46 -35.48 43.42 -22.80
N PRO A 47 -35.12 44.63 -23.29
CA PRO A 47 -35.14 44.91 -24.72
C PRO A 47 -34.24 43.95 -25.48
N VAL A 48 -34.76 43.35 -26.55
CA VAL A 48 -33.97 42.53 -27.46
C VAL A 48 -33.12 43.47 -28.33
N VAL A 49 -31.80 43.33 -28.22
CA VAL A 49 -30.84 44.05 -29.07
C VAL A 49 -30.56 43.18 -30.28
N PHE A 50 -30.81 43.71 -31.47
CA PHE A 50 -30.48 43.06 -32.73
C PHE A 50 -29.25 43.72 -33.35
N ILE A 51 -28.42 42.93 -34.00
CA ILE A 51 -27.31 43.42 -34.81
C ILE A 51 -27.85 43.90 -36.15
N GLU A 52 -27.37 45.04 -36.64
CA GLU A 52 -27.72 45.58 -37.96
C GLU A 52 -27.04 44.78 -39.07
N CYS A 53 -27.70 44.64 -40.21
CA CYS A 53 -27.13 43.96 -41.35
C CYS A 53 -26.06 44.84 -42.02
N SER A 54 -24.84 44.33 -42.16
CA SER A 54 -23.75 45.04 -42.82
C SER A 54 -23.95 45.29 -44.32
N VAL A 55 -24.90 44.58 -44.94
CA VAL A 55 -25.24 44.69 -46.37
C VAL A 55 -26.48 45.55 -46.61
N HIS A 56 -27.42 45.55 -45.66
CA HIS A 56 -28.70 46.25 -45.76
C HIS A 56 -28.87 47.12 -44.51
N SER A 57 -28.45 48.39 -44.60
CA SER A 57 -28.28 49.28 -43.44
C SER A 57 -29.54 49.53 -42.62
N ASP A 58 -30.73 49.40 -43.22
CA ASP A 58 -32.01 49.61 -42.54
C ASP A 58 -32.60 48.31 -41.95
N GLU A 59 -31.93 47.18 -42.15
CA GLU A 59 -32.43 45.86 -41.78
C GLU A 59 -31.67 45.26 -40.58
N LYS A 60 -32.40 44.51 -39.76
CA LYS A 60 -31.87 43.83 -38.57
C LYS A 60 -31.68 42.34 -38.84
N LEU A 61 -30.58 41.78 -38.34
CA LEU A 61 -30.31 40.34 -38.39
C LEU A 61 -31.25 39.59 -37.44
N LYS A 62 -32.33 39.03 -38.00
CA LYS A 62 -33.41 38.36 -37.25
C LYS A 62 -33.51 36.86 -37.55
N PHE A 63 -32.71 36.37 -38.50
CA PHE A 63 -32.76 34.98 -38.95
C PHE A 63 -31.36 34.37 -38.93
N TRP A 64 -31.31 33.06 -38.81
CA TRP A 64 -30.13 32.22 -38.95
C TRP A 64 -30.29 31.38 -40.21
N CYS A 65 -29.31 31.41 -41.10
CA CYS A 65 -29.27 30.56 -42.28
C CYS A 65 -28.52 29.27 -41.95
N ASP A 66 -29.23 28.14 -41.81
CA ASP A 66 -28.64 26.84 -41.45
C ASP A 66 -27.70 26.30 -42.52
N THR A 67 -27.96 26.61 -43.79
CA THR A 67 -27.08 26.22 -44.91
C THR A 67 -25.74 26.96 -44.89
N CYS A 68 -25.73 28.24 -44.51
CA CYS A 68 -24.52 29.07 -44.53
C CYS A 68 -23.88 29.26 -43.15
N MET A 69 -24.56 28.83 -42.08
CA MET A 69 -24.15 28.98 -40.69
C MET A 69 -23.85 30.44 -40.29
N ILE A 70 -24.71 31.38 -40.71
CA ILE A 70 -24.58 32.81 -40.41
C ILE A 70 -25.92 33.48 -40.09
N LEU A 71 -25.87 34.63 -39.43
CA LEU A 71 -27.02 35.51 -39.23
C LEU A 71 -27.35 36.30 -40.51
N VAL A 72 -28.64 36.39 -40.84
CA VAL A 72 -29.15 37.07 -42.04
C VAL A 72 -30.38 37.94 -41.72
N CYS A 73 -30.56 39.02 -42.48
CA CYS A 73 -31.81 39.80 -42.46
C CYS A 73 -32.80 39.30 -43.53
N ARG A 74 -33.99 39.89 -43.59
CA ARG A 74 -35.01 39.50 -44.57
C ARG A 74 -34.53 39.68 -46.01
N ASP A 75 -33.85 40.78 -46.31
CA ASP A 75 -33.37 41.07 -47.66
C ASP A 75 -32.24 40.12 -48.08
N CYS A 76 -31.35 39.76 -47.15
CA CYS A 76 -30.35 38.72 -47.39
C CYS A 76 -30.99 37.39 -47.82
N ILE A 77 -32.10 37.00 -47.19
CA ILE A 77 -32.83 35.77 -47.54
C ILE A 77 -33.33 35.81 -48.98
N VAL A 78 -33.90 36.93 -49.40
CA VAL A 78 -34.46 37.07 -50.75
C VAL A 78 -33.38 37.16 -51.82
N VAL A 79 -32.29 37.89 -51.56
CA VAL A 79 -31.30 38.24 -52.58
C VAL A 79 -30.18 37.19 -52.71
N ARG A 80 -29.72 36.62 -51.59
CA ARG A 80 -28.50 35.79 -51.57
C ARG A 80 -28.69 34.40 -50.99
N HIS A 81 -29.66 34.22 -50.10
CA HIS A 81 -29.92 32.94 -49.43
C HIS A 81 -31.28 32.35 -49.84
N GLN A 82 -31.71 32.64 -51.07
CA GLN A 82 -32.99 32.17 -51.58
C GLN A 82 -32.97 30.64 -51.69
N GLY A 83 -33.94 29.99 -51.07
CA GLY A 83 -34.04 28.52 -51.03
C GLY A 83 -33.18 27.86 -49.95
N HIS A 84 -32.41 28.61 -49.15
CA HIS A 84 -31.75 28.06 -47.97
C HIS A 84 -32.73 27.91 -46.81
N ALA A 85 -32.45 26.96 -45.92
CA ALA A 85 -33.16 26.84 -44.65
C ALA A 85 -32.79 28.04 -43.77
N CYS A 86 -33.76 28.87 -43.44
CA CYS A 86 -33.59 30.02 -42.56
C CYS A 86 -34.60 29.95 -41.42
N THR A 87 -34.09 30.04 -40.20
CA THR A 87 -34.86 29.92 -38.96
C THR A 87 -34.83 31.24 -38.22
N GLU A 88 -35.89 31.58 -37.48
CA GLU A 88 -35.87 32.75 -36.62
C GLU A 88 -34.76 32.65 -35.57
N ILE A 89 -34.07 33.76 -35.31
CA ILE A 89 -32.90 33.82 -34.43
C ILE A 89 -33.16 33.26 -33.03
N TYR A 90 -34.35 33.46 -32.46
CA TYR A 90 -34.68 32.95 -31.13
C TYR A 90 -34.70 31.41 -31.09
N ASN A 91 -35.35 30.80 -32.09
CA ASN A 91 -35.44 29.35 -32.21
C ASN A 91 -34.07 28.75 -32.49
N ALA A 92 -33.33 29.33 -33.44
CA ALA A 92 -31.97 28.91 -33.76
C ALA A 92 -31.03 29.02 -32.55
N ALA A 93 -31.06 30.13 -31.82
CA ALA A 93 -30.25 30.31 -30.62
C ALA A 93 -30.59 29.28 -29.53
N THR A 94 -31.87 28.98 -29.34
CA THR A 94 -32.32 27.98 -28.37
C THR A 94 -31.82 26.58 -28.73
N GLU A 95 -31.91 26.20 -30.01
CA GLU A 95 -31.42 24.92 -30.50
C GLU A 95 -29.90 24.81 -30.41
N LYS A 96 -29.16 25.82 -30.88
CA LYS A 96 -27.70 25.86 -30.84
C LYS A 96 -27.16 25.89 -29.41
N ALA A 97 -27.84 26.58 -28.49
CA ALA A 97 -27.48 26.55 -27.06
C ALA A 97 -27.63 25.14 -26.46
N LYS A 98 -28.69 24.39 -26.82
CA LYS A 98 -28.86 23.00 -26.39
C LYS A 98 -27.75 22.11 -26.94
N GLU A 99 -27.45 22.24 -28.22
CA GLU A 99 -26.38 21.51 -28.90
C GLU A 99 -25.01 21.76 -28.22
N GLN A 100 -24.67 23.03 -27.98
CA GLN A 100 -23.44 23.41 -27.28
C GLN A 100 -23.39 22.86 -25.85
N GLN A 101 -24.49 22.92 -25.12
CA GLN A 101 -24.56 22.41 -23.75
C GLN A 101 -24.38 20.88 -23.70
N ASP A 102 -24.96 20.14 -24.65
CA ASP A 102 -24.78 18.70 -24.79
C ASP A 102 -23.31 18.34 -25.06
N TRP A 103 -22.69 18.98 -26.05
CA TRP A 103 -21.25 18.78 -26.34
C TRP A 103 -20.35 19.15 -25.16
N LEU A 104 -20.64 20.26 -24.46
CA LEU A 104 -19.90 20.66 -23.28
C LEU A 104 -20.01 19.62 -22.16
N SER A 105 -21.20 19.05 -21.96
CA SER A 105 -21.43 18.01 -20.94
C SER A 105 -20.68 16.72 -21.27
N LYS A 106 -20.72 16.27 -22.53
CA LYS A 106 -19.98 15.11 -23.04
C LYS A 106 -18.48 15.30 -22.87
N THR A 107 -17.96 16.47 -23.24
CA THR A 107 -16.54 16.81 -23.12
C THR A 107 -16.08 16.83 -21.66
N LYS A 108 -16.87 17.43 -20.75
CA LYS A 108 -16.58 17.41 -19.31
C LYS A 108 -16.58 16.00 -18.73
N SER A 109 -17.52 15.16 -19.16
CA SER A 109 -17.60 13.76 -18.72
C SER A 109 -16.37 12.97 -19.18
N ALA A 110 -15.98 13.08 -20.45
CA ALA A 110 -14.79 12.43 -21.01
C ALA A 110 -13.51 12.89 -20.30
N LEU A 111 -13.37 14.21 -20.04
CA LEU A 111 -12.24 14.75 -19.28
C LEU A 111 -12.16 14.15 -17.87
N ASN A 112 -13.30 14.08 -17.16
CA ASN A 112 -13.36 13.49 -15.82
C ASN A 112 -13.00 12.00 -15.84
N GLN A 113 -13.46 11.25 -16.85
CA GLN A 113 -13.11 9.83 -17.00
C GLN A 113 -11.61 9.63 -17.22
N LEU A 114 -11.00 10.40 -18.12
CA LEU A 114 -9.55 10.36 -18.36
C LEU A 114 -8.76 10.72 -17.09
N MET A 115 -9.20 11.72 -16.34
CA MET A 115 -8.55 12.12 -15.10
C MET A 115 -8.64 11.03 -14.01
N GLN A 116 -9.75 10.29 -13.94
CA GLN A 116 -9.90 9.14 -13.03
C GLN A 116 -9.00 7.97 -13.43
N MET A 117 -8.91 7.64 -14.73
CA MET A 117 -8.07 6.56 -15.23
C MET A 117 -6.58 6.77 -14.92
N THR A 118 -6.10 8.01 -14.98
CA THR A 118 -4.69 8.34 -14.66
C THR A 118 -4.36 8.14 -13.18
N ILE A 119 -5.34 8.29 -12.26
CA ILE A 119 -5.12 8.14 -10.82
C ILE A 119 -5.12 6.66 -10.39
N THR A 120 -5.78 5.78 -11.13
CA THR A 120 -5.99 4.37 -10.70
C THR A 120 -4.85 3.40 -11.03
N ASN A 121 -3.87 3.79 -11.84
CA ASN A 121 -2.92 2.82 -12.41
C ASN A 121 -1.76 2.40 -11.49
N ASP A 122 -1.39 3.18 -10.47
CA ASP A 122 -0.20 2.88 -9.66
C ASP A 122 -0.50 2.30 -8.27
N ASN A 123 -1.61 2.70 -7.64
CA ASN A 123 -1.92 2.25 -6.27
C ASN A 123 -2.14 0.74 -6.18
N SER A 124 -2.82 0.14 -7.15
CA SER A 124 -3.06 -1.31 -7.16
C SER A 124 -1.79 -2.13 -7.40
N THR A 125 -0.81 -1.58 -8.11
CA THR A 125 0.50 -2.22 -8.36
C THR A 125 1.39 -2.11 -7.12
N ILE A 126 1.42 -0.94 -6.46
CA ILE A 126 2.15 -0.72 -5.21
C ILE A 126 1.59 -1.61 -4.09
N GLU A 127 0.26 -1.75 -4.01
CA GLU A 127 -0.39 -2.64 -3.06
C GLU A 127 0.02 -4.10 -3.30
N LYS A 128 -0.01 -4.57 -4.55
CA LYS A 128 0.47 -5.93 -4.90
C LYS A 128 1.93 -6.16 -4.52
N ILE A 129 2.82 -5.21 -4.79
CA ILE A 129 4.23 -5.29 -4.36
C ILE A 129 4.28 -5.42 -2.83
N THR A 130 3.57 -4.55 -2.12
CA THR A 130 3.53 -4.54 -0.65
C THR A 130 3.06 -5.90 -0.10
N THR A 131 1.94 -6.42 -0.60
CA THR A 131 1.39 -7.72 -0.20
C THR A 131 2.36 -8.87 -0.46
N VAL A 132 3.00 -8.92 -1.64
CA VAL A 132 3.97 -9.98 -1.96
C VAL A 132 5.15 -9.96 -0.99
N PHE A 133 5.70 -8.78 -0.70
CA PHE A 133 6.83 -8.67 0.24
C PHE A 133 6.41 -8.96 1.69
N GLU A 134 5.18 -8.63 2.09
CA GLU A 134 4.64 -9.06 3.39
C GLU A 134 4.53 -10.59 3.49
N CYS A 135 4.03 -11.25 2.45
CA CYS A 135 3.98 -12.72 2.40
C CYS A 135 5.38 -13.35 2.48
N ILE A 136 6.36 -12.82 1.74
CA ILE A 136 7.75 -13.32 1.78
C ILE A 136 8.33 -13.17 3.19
N ARG A 137 8.16 -12.00 3.83
CA ARG A 137 8.60 -11.78 5.21
C ARG A 137 7.96 -12.78 6.17
N ALA A 138 6.65 -13.00 6.07
CA ALA A 138 5.93 -13.94 6.93
C ALA A 138 6.46 -15.38 6.78
N ILE A 139 6.71 -15.83 5.54
CA ILE A 139 7.26 -17.16 5.25
C ILE A 139 8.66 -17.31 5.84
N ILE A 140 9.55 -16.32 5.63
CA ILE A 140 10.93 -16.35 6.15
C ILE A 140 10.92 -16.36 7.68
N THR A 141 10.13 -15.51 8.33
CA THR A 141 10.00 -15.49 9.80
C THR A 141 9.46 -16.82 10.34
N ASN A 142 8.50 -17.43 9.66
CA ASN A 142 7.98 -18.73 10.07
C ASN A 142 9.05 -19.82 9.97
N HIS A 143 9.82 -19.84 8.87
CA HIS A 143 10.91 -20.80 8.68
C HIS A 143 12.05 -20.60 9.70
N GLU A 144 12.41 -19.34 10.00
CA GLU A 144 13.37 -19.00 11.05
C GLU A 144 12.95 -19.59 12.42
N ASN A 145 11.68 -19.41 12.79
CA ASN A 145 11.14 -19.93 14.04
C ASN A 145 11.15 -21.47 14.07
N GLU A 146 10.83 -22.13 12.96
CA GLU A 146 10.88 -23.59 12.85
C GLU A 146 12.31 -24.13 13.09
N LEU A 147 13.32 -23.51 12.46
CA LEU A 147 14.72 -23.89 12.62
C LEU A 147 15.20 -23.68 14.06
N LYS A 148 14.84 -22.55 14.68
CA LYS A 148 15.12 -22.29 16.10
C LYS A 148 14.49 -23.33 17.02
N GLN A 149 13.24 -23.72 16.77
CA GLN A 149 12.56 -24.75 17.55
C GLN A 149 13.24 -26.12 17.43
N LYS A 150 13.74 -26.49 16.23
CA LYS A 150 14.51 -27.72 16.04
C LYS A 150 15.81 -27.71 16.87
N ILE A 151 16.53 -26.58 16.89
CA ILE A 151 17.73 -26.42 17.74
C ILE A 151 17.37 -26.58 19.21
N HIS A 152 16.35 -25.87 19.68
CA HIS A 152 15.92 -25.95 21.08
C HIS A 152 15.51 -27.36 21.49
N ALA A 153 14.83 -28.12 20.61
CA ALA A 153 14.48 -29.51 20.89
C ALA A 153 15.72 -30.42 21.00
N ILE A 154 16.74 -30.19 20.16
CA ILE A 154 18.01 -30.92 20.23
C ILE A 154 18.75 -30.56 21.54
N ASP A 155 18.78 -29.28 21.91
CA ASP A 155 19.41 -28.80 23.13
C ASP A 155 18.76 -29.39 24.37
N GLU A 156 17.44 -29.37 24.42
CA GLU A 156 16.67 -29.93 25.54
C GLU A 156 16.90 -31.44 25.64
N ARG A 157 16.94 -32.16 24.51
CA ARG A 157 17.27 -33.59 24.47
C ARG A 157 18.69 -33.83 25.00
N ASN A 158 19.67 -33.04 24.58
CA ASN A 158 21.06 -33.17 25.01
C ASN A 158 21.24 -32.88 26.50
N LYS A 159 20.56 -31.84 27.00
CA LYS A 159 20.53 -31.50 28.42
C LYS A 159 19.98 -32.66 29.24
N ASN A 160 18.83 -33.22 28.85
CA ASN A 160 18.24 -34.38 29.52
C ASN A 160 19.17 -35.61 29.49
N LEU A 161 19.86 -35.87 28.37
CA LEU A 161 20.85 -36.94 28.28
C LEU A 161 22.03 -36.71 29.23
N ALA A 162 22.52 -35.47 29.33
CA ALA A 162 23.60 -35.12 30.24
C ALA A 162 23.20 -35.23 31.71
N GLU A 163 22.01 -34.75 32.08
CA GLU A 163 21.47 -34.84 33.43
C GLU A 163 21.29 -36.31 33.85
N ASN A 164 20.70 -37.15 33.00
CA ASN A 164 20.56 -38.59 33.26
C ASN A 164 21.93 -39.29 33.40
N TYR A 165 22.89 -38.94 32.55
CA TYR A 165 24.25 -39.49 32.66
C TYR A 165 24.92 -39.08 33.98
N GLN A 166 24.78 -37.82 34.41
CA GLN A 166 25.28 -37.35 35.70
C GLN A 166 24.60 -38.04 36.88
N GLU A 167 23.28 -38.26 36.81
CA GLU A 167 22.53 -38.97 37.85
C GLU A 167 23.01 -40.42 38.00
N GLN A 168 23.22 -41.13 36.88
CA GLN A 168 23.77 -42.49 36.90
C GLN A 168 25.15 -42.55 37.55
N LEU A 169 26.05 -41.61 37.20
CA LEU A 169 27.37 -41.51 37.84
C LEU A 169 27.28 -41.22 39.33
N LYS A 170 26.37 -40.32 39.74
CA LYS A 170 26.17 -39.97 41.15
C LYS A 170 25.67 -41.18 41.95
N ASN A 171 24.71 -41.94 41.41
CA ASN A 171 24.20 -43.15 42.04
C ASN A 171 25.32 -44.19 42.24
N LYS A 172 26.15 -44.42 41.21
CA LYS A 172 27.31 -45.32 41.33
C LYS A 172 28.34 -44.82 42.34
N GLN A 173 28.58 -43.53 42.40
CA GLN A 173 29.47 -42.93 43.40
C GLN A 173 28.93 -43.12 44.83
N GLU A 174 27.63 -42.95 45.05
CA GLU A 174 26.98 -43.15 46.35
C GLU A 174 27.00 -44.62 46.79
N GLU A 175 26.75 -45.55 45.87
CA GLU A 175 26.88 -47.00 46.10
C GLU A 175 28.30 -47.36 46.54
N LEU A 176 29.32 -46.99 45.76
CA LEU A 176 30.73 -47.23 46.09
C LEU A 176 31.13 -46.60 47.42
N SER A 177 30.65 -45.38 47.70
CA SER A 177 30.93 -44.69 48.96
C SER A 177 30.30 -45.41 50.16
N LYS A 178 29.09 -45.95 50.00
CA LYS A 178 28.42 -46.76 51.04
C LYS A 178 29.21 -48.02 51.34
N TRP A 179 29.65 -48.70 50.29
CA TRP A 179 30.47 -49.90 50.38
C TRP A 179 31.79 -49.65 51.11
N ASN A 180 32.47 -48.56 50.75
CA ASN A 180 33.71 -48.16 51.41
C ASN A 180 33.50 -47.85 52.90
N ARG A 181 32.44 -47.10 53.25
CA ARG A 181 32.10 -46.82 54.65
C ARG A 181 31.81 -48.09 55.45
N ASP A 182 31.03 -49.01 54.90
CA ASP A 182 30.70 -50.27 55.56
C ASP A 182 31.95 -51.15 55.75
N PHE A 183 32.85 -51.16 54.76
CA PHE A 183 34.14 -51.84 54.85
C PHE A 183 35.03 -51.23 55.95
N GLU A 184 35.27 -49.92 55.92
CA GLU A 184 36.07 -49.19 56.93
C GLU A 184 35.51 -49.37 58.34
N ARG A 185 34.18 -49.31 58.50
CA ARG A 185 33.51 -49.52 59.78
C ARG A 185 33.77 -50.92 60.33
N ASN A 186 33.63 -51.97 59.51
CA ASN A 186 33.88 -53.34 59.95
C ASN A 186 35.35 -53.55 60.33
N LEU A 187 36.28 -52.90 59.63
CA LEU A 187 37.70 -52.94 59.92
C LEU A 187 38.04 -52.26 61.25
N SER A 188 37.51 -51.06 61.49
CA SER A 188 37.67 -50.30 62.75
C SER A 188 37.09 -51.05 63.95
N LEU A 189 35.94 -51.71 63.79
CA LEU A 189 35.29 -52.52 64.84
C LEU A 189 35.89 -53.92 64.99
N LYS A 190 36.94 -54.29 64.23
CA LYS A 190 37.55 -55.63 64.22
C LYS A 190 36.56 -56.77 63.96
N ASN A 191 35.50 -56.53 63.18
CA ASN A 191 34.47 -57.51 62.82
C ASN A 191 34.95 -58.46 61.69
N HIS A 192 36.08 -59.13 61.90
CA HIS A 192 36.77 -59.92 60.88
C HIS A 192 35.86 -61.01 60.25
N THR A 193 35.01 -61.66 61.06
CA THR A 193 34.09 -62.69 60.56
C THR A 193 33.06 -62.15 59.58
N LYS A 194 32.49 -60.96 59.84
CA LYS A 194 31.54 -60.31 58.90
C LYS A 194 32.24 -59.86 57.63
N LEU A 195 33.44 -59.31 57.76
CA LEU A 195 34.25 -58.85 56.63
C LEU A 195 34.59 -60.00 55.67
N LEU A 196 35.05 -61.14 56.21
CA LEU A 196 35.33 -62.33 55.41
C LEU A 196 34.06 -62.97 54.82
N HIS A 197 32.94 -62.96 55.56
CA HIS A 197 31.66 -63.47 55.07
C HIS A 197 31.14 -62.65 53.87
N SER A 198 31.29 -61.33 53.89
CA SER A 198 30.84 -60.46 52.78
C SER A 198 31.87 -60.27 51.66
N HIS A 199 33.13 -60.66 51.86
CA HIS A 199 34.24 -60.38 50.95
C HIS A 199 33.99 -60.87 49.51
N VAL A 200 33.56 -62.11 49.33
CA VAL A 200 33.37 -62.70 47.99
C VAL A 200 32.30 -61.94 47.23
N LYS A 201 31.15 -61.69 47.86
CA LYS A 201 30.05 -60.91 47.28
C LYS A 201 30.48 -59.48 46.96
N LEU A 202 31.23 -58.84 47.86
CA LEU A 202 31.73 -57.48 47.66
C LEU A 202 32.64 -57.41 46.42
N ILE A 203 33.54 -58.37 46.23
CA ILE A 203 34.39 -58.39 45.04
C ILE A 203 33.56 -58.56 43.76
N GLU A 204 32.54 -59.41 43.78
CA GLU A 204 31.68 -59.65 42.62
C GLU A 204 30.90 -58.40 42.22
N ASP A 205 30.23 -57.76 43.17
CA ASP A 205 29.47 -56.53 42.94
C ASP A 205 30.39 -55.37 42.51
N LEU A 206 31.62 -55.25 43.05
CA LEU A 206 32.61 -54.26 42.60
C LEU A 206 33.08 -54.50 41.17
N LYS A 207 33.26 -55.77 40.77
CA LYS A 207 33.59 -56.12 39.37
C LYS A 207 32.45 -55.75 38.44
N THR A 208 31.21 -56.05 38.83
CA THR A 208 30.01 -55.68 38.08
C THR A 208 29.93 -54.16 37.92
N ALA A 209 30.08 -53.39 39.01
CA ALA A 209 30.07 -51.93 38.95
C ALA A 209 31.20 -51.36 38.07
N ALA A 210 32.40 -51.94 38.13
CA ALA A 210 33.51 -51.53 37.26
C ALA A 210 33.19 -51.77 35.78
N GLN A 211 32.56 -52.90 35.45
CA GLN A 211 32.17 -53.22 34.08
C GLN A 211 31.05 -52.30 33.58
N GLU A 212 30.03 -52.05 34.40
CA GLU A 212 28.96 -51.08 34.08
C GLU A 212 29.52 -49.67 33.81
N LEU A 213 30.51 -49.23 34.59
CA LEU A 213 31.18 -47.94 34.38
C LEU A 213 31.97 -47.89 33.06
N THR A 214 32.56 -49.01 32.62
CA THR A 214 33.24 -49.08 31.31
C THR A 214 32.26 -49.08 30.13
N GLU A 215 31.05 -49.59 30.33
CA GLU A 215 30.01 -49.65 29.30
C GLU A 215 29.18 -48.35 29.21
N LEU A 216 29.26 -47.49 30.24
CA LEU A 216 28.57 -46.21 30.30
C LEU A 216 29.10 -45.25 29.23
N LYS A 217 28.25 -44.92 28.24
CA LYS A 217 28.63 -44.01 27.15
C LYS A 217 28.32 -42.57 27.52
N SER A 218 29.37 -41.73 27.56
CA SER A 218 29.20 -40.28 27.65
C SER A 218 28.39 -39.77 26.46
N PRO A 219 27.45 -38.82 26.67
CA PRO A 219 26.83 -38.10 25.58
C PRO A 219 27.91 -37.44 24.70
N ALA A 220 27.77 -37.57 23.38
CA ALA A 220 28.67 -36.90 22.43
C ALA A 220 28.40 -35.38 22.43
N LYS A 221 29.44 -34.58 22.22
CA LYS A 221 29.27 -33.15 21.95
C LYS A 221 28.72 -33.00 20.53
N THR A 222 27.47 -32.58 20.40
CA THR A 222 26.87 -32.29 19.10
C THR A 222 27.45 -31.00 18.53
N GLU A 223 27.98 -31.06 17.31
CA GLU A 223 28.20 -29.88 16.48
C GLU A 223 26.89 -29.54 15.76
N TYR A 224 26.46 -28.29 15.89
CA TYR A 224 25.26 -27.80 15.21
C TYR A 224 25.58 -27.59 13.74
N HIS A 225 25.21 -28.55 12.90
CA HIS A 225 25.20 -28.39 11.46
C HIS A 225 23.80 -28.70 10.96
N ILE A 226 23.08 -27.65 10.59
CA ILE A 226 21.72 -27.77 10.06
C ILE A 226 21.85 -27.60 8.56
N LYS A 227 21.86 -28.73 7.85
CA LYS A 227 21.93 -28.74 6.38
C LYS A 227 20.86 -27.86 5.75
N GLU A 228 19.72 -27.73 6.41
CA GLU A 228 18.62 -26.86 6.00
C GLU A 228 18.98 -25.37 6.04
N ILE A 229 19.83 -24.93 6.98
CA ILE A 229 20.34 -23.55 7.01
C ILE A 229 21.27 -23.32 5.82
N ASP A 230 22.16 -24.26 5.52
CA ASP A 230 23.09 -24.13 4.40
C ASP A 230 22.35 -24.11 3.06
N GLN A 231 21.36 -25.00 2.90
CA GLN A 231 20.48 -25.02 1.72
C GLN A 231 19.69 -23.71 1.57
N PHE A 232 19.16 -23.17 2.68
CA PHE A 232 18.46 -21.89 2.66
C PHE A 232 19.40 -20.74 2.29
N GLN A 233 20.62 -20.72 2.83
CA GLN A 233 21.64 -19.73 2.51
C GLN A 233 22.03 -19.77 1.03
N GLU A 234 22.22 -20.96 0.46
CA GLU A 234 22.48 -21.15 -0.98
C GLU A 234 21.32 -20.62 -1.84
N ALA A 235 20.08 -20.97 -1.49
CA ALA A 235 18.89 -20.51 -2.21
C ALA A 235 18.72 -18.98 -2.16
N ILE A 236 18.93 -18.37 -1.00
CA ILE A 236 18.88 -16.91 -0.84
C ILE A 236 20.01 -16.22 -1.60
N THR A 237 21.21 -16.81 -1.62
CA THR A 237 22.34 -16.28 -2.36
C THR A 237 22.05 -16.22 -3.87
N ASP A 238 21.47 -17.27 -4.45
CA ASP A 238 21.06 -17.28 -5.87
C ASP A 238 20.02 -16.17 -6.18
N ILE A 239 19.01 -16.01 -5.31
CA ILE A 239 17.99 -14.95 -5.47
C ILE A 239 18.64 -13.56 -5.41
N LEU A 240 19.49 -13.31 -4.43
CA LEU A 240 20.10 -11.99 -4.22
C LEU A 240 21.11 -11.63 -5.31
N GLN A 241 21.85 -12.61 -5.83
CA GLN A 241 22.72 -12.44 -6.99
C GLN A 241 21.92 -12.06 -8.24
N ARG A 242 20.77 -12.71 -8.50
CA ARG A 242 19.88 -12.35 -9.62
C ARG A 242 19.31 -10.94 -9.50
N MET A 243 19.08 -10.47 -8.28
CA MET A 243 18.61 -9.11 -8.04
C MET A 243 19.76 -8.07 -8.04
N CYS A 244 21.04 -8.50 -8.07
CA CYS A 244 22.24 -7.66 -7.94
C CYS A 244 22.24 -6.76 -6.70
N ILE A 245 21.59 -7.18 -5.62
CA ILE A 245 21.36 -6.32 -4.45
C ILE A 245 22.54 -6.36 -3.48
N CYS A 246 23.17 -7.53 -3.32
CA CYS A 246 24.16 -7.74 -2.28
C CYS A 246 25.08 -8.92 -2.56
N GLU A 247 26.17 -8.98 -1.81
CA GLU A 247 27.13 -10.09 -1.78
C GLU A 247 27.14 -10.71 -0.38
N TRP A 248 27.34 -12.03 -0.30
CA TRP A 248 27.49 -12.74 0.97
C TRP A 248 28.92 -12.56 1.50
N ASP A 249 29.06 -12.12 2.75
CA ASP A 249 30.32 -12.05 3.49
C ASP A 249 30.41 -13.25 4.45
N PRO A 250 31.17 -14.30 4.10
CA PRO A 250 31.30 -15.50 4.94
C PRO A 250 31.98 -15.22 6.28
N GLY A 251 32.83 -14.18 6.37
CA GLY A 251 33.58 -13.87 7.58
C GLY A 251 32.71 -13.29 8.69
N ASN A 252 31.59 -12.66 8.32
CA ASN A 252 30.64 -12.04 9.23
C ASN A 252 29.23 -12.64 9.17
N SER A 253 29.03 -13.69 8.36
CA SER A 253 27.75 -14.35 8.13
C SER A 253 26.61 -13.38 7.80
N LYS A 254 26.85 -12.44 6.88
CA LYS A 254 25.86 -11.40 6.52
C LYS A 254 25.90 -11.05 5.03
N PHE A 255 24.78 -10.55 4.51
CA PHE A 255 24.71 -9.93 3.19
C PHE A 255 25.09 -8.44 3.26
N ILE A 256 25.92 -7.98 2.32
CA ILE A 256 26.36 -6.58 2.18
C ILE A 256 25.81 -6.02 0.87
N ILE A 257 25.10 -4.89 0.94
CA ILE A 257 24.53 -4.23 -0.25
C ILE A 257 25.64 -3.84 -1.23
N SER A 258 25.51 -4.23 -2.50
CA SER A 258 26.51 -3.93 -3.52
C SER A 258 26.47 -2.45 -3.92
N ASP A 259 27.63 -1.82 -4.10
CA ASP A 259 27.76 -0.42 -4.52
C ASP A 259 27.16 -0.14 -5.92
N VAL A 260 26.78 -1.19 -6.66
CA VAL A 260 26.17 -1.10 -8.00
C VAL A 260 24.79 -0.43 -7.95
N LEU A 261 24.05 -0.57 -6.85
CA LEU A 261 22.75 0.10 -6.67
C LEU A 261 22.88 1.61 -6.47
N GLN A 262 23.97 2.10 -5.86
CA GLN A 262 24.19 3.55 -5.70
C GLN A 262 24.46 4.26 -7.03
N LYS A 263 25.01 3.56 -8.04
CA LYS A 263 25.25 4.14 -9.38
C LYS A 263 24.03 4.08 -10.31
N LYS A 264 23.19 3.03 -10.23
CA LYS A 264 21.98 2.94 -11.06
C LYS A 264 20.92 4.00 -10.71
N ASN A 265 20.78 4.36 -9.44
CA ASN A 265 19.82 5.40 -9.01
C ASN A 265 20.22 6.85 -9.37
N ARG A 266 21.42 7.09 -9.93
CA ARG A 266 21.84 8.42 -10.39
C ARG A 266 21.59 8.71 -11.87
N LEU A 267 21.13 7.73 -12.65
CA LEU A 267 20.98 7.87 -14.11
C LEU A 267 19.52 7.85 -14.59
N THR A 268 18.55 7.77 -13.70
CA THR A 268 17.12 7.81 -14.05
C THR A 268 16.35 8.65 -13.03
N PHE A 269 16.55 9.97 -13.09
CA PHE A 269 15.57 11.02 -12.78
C PHE A 269 15.98 12.29 -13.51
#